data_AF-A0A535HN21-F1
#
_entry.id   AF-A0A535HN21-F1
#
_cell.length_a   1.000
_cell.length_b   1.000
_cell.length_c   1.000
_cell.angle_alpha   90.00
_cell.angle_beta   90.00
_cell.angle_gamma   90.00
#
_symmetry.space_group_name_H-M   'P 1'
#
loop_
_entity.id
_entity.type
_entity.pdbx_description
1 polymer ?
#
loop_
_entity_poly.entity_id
_entity_poly.type
_entity_poly.pdbx_seq_one_letter_code
_entity_poly.pdbx_strand_id
1 'polypeptide(L)'
;MLNLSRERRAALDLREMQAIQHYYRSIGRDPTDVEFETLAQTWSEHCVHKTFKARVMYNNAIDMGQGVALTHINGILNTYIRAATDQINKPWVRSAFADNAGIVDFDDDY
;
A
#
# COMPACT_ATOMS: atom_id res chain seq x y z
N MET A 1 -20.56 -14.27 3.69
CA MET A 1 -19.30 -13.56 3.35
C MET A 1 -18.04 -14.35 3.72
N LEU A 2 -17.87 -14.83 4.96
CA LEU A 2 -16.65 -15.58 5.34
C LEU A 2 -16.40 -16.85 4.49
N ASN A 3 -17.45 -17.64 4.20
CA ASN A 3 -17.33 -18.80 3.31
C ASN A 3 -16.99 -18.39 1.87
N LEU A 4 -17.69 -17.37 1.33
CA LEU A 4 -17.44 -16.82 -0.01
C LEU A 4 -15.99 -16.32 -0.17
N SER A 5 -15.44 -15.66 0.86
CA SER A 5 -14.06 -15.18 0.86
C SER A 5 -13.05 -16.32 0.81
N ARG A 6 -13.29 -17.40 1.57
CA ARG A 6 -12.45 -18.61 1.53
C ARG A 6 -12.54 -19.35 0.21
N GLU A 7 -13.75 -19.51 -0.32
CA GLU A 7 -14.02 -20.23 -1.58
C GLU A 7 -13.39 -19.51 -2.77
N ARG A 8 -13.43 -18.17 -2.79
CA ARG A 8 -12.90 -17.36 -3.89
C ARG A 8 -11.47 -16.88 -3.68
N ARG A 9 -10.81 -17.30 -2.58
CA ARG A 9 -9.49 -16.79 -2.16
C ARG A 9 -9.42 -15.26 -2.18
N ALA A 10 -10.52 -14.60 -1.83
CA ALA A 10 -10.53 -13.16 -1.68
C ALA A 10 -9.60 -12.83 -0.51
N ALA A 11 -8.45 -12.21 -0.82
CA ALA A 11 -7.41 -11.85 0.13
C ALA A 11 -7.78 -10.61 0.97
N LEU A 12 -9.05 -10.57 1.38
CA LEU A 12 -9.64 -9.50 2.18
C LEU A 12 -9.49 -9.83 3.66
N ASP A 13 -9.12 -8.83 4.45
CA ASP A 13 -9.16 -8.95 5.90
C ASP A 13 -10.58 -8.77 6.46
N LEU A 14 -10.75 -8.99 7.77
CA LEU A 14 -12.04 -8.88 8.44
C LEU A 14 -12.65 -7.48 8.33
N ARG A 15 -11.84 -6.43 8.43
CA ARG A 15 -12.30 -5.04 8.38
C ARG A 15 -12.78 -4.70 6.97
N GLU A 16 -12.07 -5.17 5.96
CA GLU A 16 -12.46 -4.99 4.56
C GLU A 16 -13.77 -5.71 4.26
N MET A 17 -13.92 -6.97 4.69
CA MET A 17 -15.18 -7.70 4.57
C MET A 17 -16.33 -6.98 5.29
N GLN A 18 -16.10 -6.44 6.48
CA GLN A 18 -17.09 -5.67 7.23
C GLN A 18 -17.47 -4.36 6.52
N ALA A 19 -16.50 -3.66 5.93
CA ALA A 19 -16.74 -2.44 5.17
C ALA A 19 -17.62 -2.71 3.93
N ILE A 20 -17.29 -3.77 3.18
CA ILE A 20 -18.09 -4.19 2.02
C ILE A 20 -19.51 -4.57 2.49
N GLN A 21 -19.63 -5.38 3.54
CA GLN A 21 -20.93 -5.76 4.10
C GLN A 21 -21.77 -4.55 4.53
N HIS A 22 -21.14 -3.57 5.19
CA HIS A 22 -21.81 -2.37 5.65
C HIS A 22 -22.37 -1.56 4.48
N TYR A 23 -21.56 -1.37 3.43
CA TYR A 23 -21.99 -0.67 2.21
C TYR A 23 -23.18 -1.36 1.53
N TYR A 24 -23.09 -2.68 1.30
CA TYR A 24 -24.17 -3.40 0.61
C TYR A 24 -25.47 -3.45 1.43
N ARG A 25 -25.37 -3.52 2.76
CA ARG A 25 -26.53 -3.36 3.65
C ARG A 25 -27.17 -1.97 3.55
N SER A 26 -26.38 -0.90 3.43
CA SER A 26 -26.94 0.47 3.38
C SER A 26 -27.71 0.73 2.09
N ILE A 27 -27.34 0.07 0.99
CA ILE A 27 -28.05 0.15 -0.30
C ILE A 27 -29.11 -0.95 -0.47
N GLY A 28 -29.35 -1.77 0.56
CA GLY A 28 -30.45 -2.74 0.59
C GLY A 28 -30.32 -3.92 -0.38
N ARG A 29 -29.11 -4.29 -0.80
CA ARG A 29 -28.88 -5.43 -1.69
C ARG A 29 -27.55 -6.12 -1.40
N ASP A 30 -27.42 -7.37 -1.84
CA ASP A 30 -26.13 -8.06 -1.82
C ASP A 30 -25.23 -7.63 -2.99
N PRO A 31 -23.90 -7.74 -2.85
CA PRO A 31 -22.99 -7.59 -3.98
C PRO A 31 -23.24 -8.69 -5.00
N THR A 32 -23.14 -8.33 -6.27
CA THR A 32 -22.96 -9.33 -7.32
C THR A 32 -21.57 -9.95 -7.22
N ASP A 33 -21.41 -11.11 -7.84
CA ASP A 33 -20.14 -11.82 -7.92
C ASP A 33 -19.01 -10.97 -8.51
N VAL A 34 -19.31 -10.20 -9.57
CA VAL A 34 -18.34 -9.34 -10.26
C VAL A 34 -17.93 -8.17 -9.37
N GLU A 35 -18.88 -7.56 -8.66
CA GLU A 35 -18.58 -6.46 -7.76
C GLU A 35 -17.72 -6.91 -6.57
N PHE A 36 -18.04 -8.07 -5.98
CA PHE A 36 -17.26 -8.61 -4.89
C PHE A 36 -15.83 -8.96 -5.33
N GLU A 37 -15.67 -9.62 -6.47
CA GLU A 37 -14.35 -9.97 -7.00
C GLU A 37 -13.54 -8.72 -7.36
N THR A 38 -14.18 -7.71 -7.94
CA THR A 38 -13.53 -6.43 -8.26
C THR A 38 -13.00 -5.75 -7.00
N LEU A 39 -13.79 -5.72 -5.92
CA LEU A 39 -13.34 -5.19 -4.64
C LEU A 39 -12.18 -6.02 -4.05
N ALA A 40 -12.30 -7.36 -4.09
CA ALA A 40 -11.25 -8.25 -3.60
C ALA A 40 -9.90 -8.05 -4.32
N GLN A 41 -9.93 -7.91 -5.65
CA GLN A 41 -8.72 -7.68 -6.44
C GLN A 41 -8.15 -6.29 -6.22
N THR A 42 -8.99 -5.25 -6.33
CA THR A 42 -8.53 -3.86 -6.23
C THR A 42 -8.03 -3.51 -4.84
N TRP A 43 -8.52 -4.18 -3.78
CA TRP A 43 -8.07 -3.97 -2.40
C TRP A 43 -7.03 -5.00 -1.95
N SER A 44 -6.55 -5.86 -2.85
CA SER A 44 -5.50 -6.82 -2.53
C SER A 44 -4.18 -6.11 -2.16
N GLU A 45 -3.33 -6.79 -1.39
CA GLU A 45 -2.01 -6.26 -1.00
C GLU A 45 -1.18 -5.82 -2.20
N HIS A 46 -1.19 -6.60 -3.27
CA HIS A 46 -0.45 -6.31 -4.49
C HIS A 46 -0.96 -5.04 -5.20
N CYS A 47 -2.26 -4.77 -5.16
CA CYS A 47 -2.85 -3.62 -5.85
C CYS A 47 -2.74 -2.32 -5.05
N VAL A 48 -2.99 -2.35 -3.74
CA VAL A 48 -2.97 -1.11 -2.93
C VAL A 48 -1.65 -0.89 -2.19
N HIS A 49 -0.78 -1.89 -2.14
CA HIS A 49 0.50 -1.87 -1.44
C HIS A 49 0.35 -1.51 0.06
N LYS A 50 -0.46 -2.28 0.82
CA LYS A 50 -0.80 -1.91 2.23
C LYS A 50 0.47 -1.87 3.09
N THR A 51 1.41 -2.80 2.89
CA THR A 51 2.69 -2.85 3.63
C THR A 51 3.51 -1.58 3.39
N PHE A 52 3.61 -1.13 2.14
CA PHE A 52 4.35 0.09 1.80
C PHE A 52 3.72 1.37 2.38
N LYS A 53 2.41 1.35 2.67
CA LYS A 53 1.65 2.44 3.28
C LYS A 53 1.49 2.29 4.80
N ALA A 54 1.87 1.14 5.36
CA ALA A 54 1.63 0.83 6.76
C ALA A 54 2.46 1.71 7.70
N ARG A 55 1.92 1.92 8.91
CA ARG A 55 2.68 2.48 10.04
C ARG A 55 3.41 1.33 10.70
N VAL A 56 4.74 1.35 10.64
CA VAL A 56 5.59 0.29 11.20
C VAL A 56 6.21 0.80 12.50
N MET A 57 6.08 -0.01 13.55
CA MET A 57 6.77 0.19 14.82
C MET A 57 7.72 -0.98 15.01
N TYR A 58 8.99 -0.70 15.25
CA TYR A 58 9.95 -1.77 15.50
C TYR A 58 11.02 -1.35 16.52
N ASN A 59 11.52 -2.36 17.22
CA ASN A 59 12.49 -2.20 18.30
C ASN A 59 13.88 -2.42 17.70
N ASN A 60 14.72 -1.39 17.71
CA ASN A 60 16.13 -1.51 17.33
C ASN A 60 16.97 -2.08 18.48
N ALA A 61 16.61 -3.28 18.96
CA ALA A 61 17.33 -3.95 20.05
C ALA A 61 18.72 -4.47 19.62
N ILE A 62 19.10 -4.28 18.36
CA ILE A 62 20.38 -4.73 17.81
C ILE A 62 21.13 -3.48 17.34
N ASP A 63 22.10 -3.04 18.15
CA ASP A 63 23.52 -2.91 17.74
C ASP A 63 24.35 -1.77 18.37
N MET A 64 23.96 -1.10 19.46
CA MET A 64 24.85 -0.07 20.06
C MET A 64 24.93 0.01 21.58
N GLY A 65 24.50 -1.01 22.33
CA GLY A 65 24.59 -0.98 23.80
C GLY A 65 23.81 0.17 24.47
N GLN A 66 23.11 0.98 23.68
CA GLN A 66 22.15 1.98 24.09
C GLN A 66 20.77 1.35 23.96
N GLY A 67 19.92 1.57 24.97
CA GLY A 67 18.68 0.84 25.20
C GLY A 67 17.71 0.77 24.01
N VAL A 68 16.64 0.00 24.19
CA VAL A 68 15.62 -0.25 23.17
C VAL A 68 15.02 1.07 22.68
N ALA A 69 15.42 1.51 21.49
CA ALA A 69 14.81 2.64 20.81
C ALA A 69 13.62 2.14 19.97
N LEU A 70 12.41 2.59 20.32
CA LEU A 70 11.22 2.39 19.50
C LEU A 70 11.29 3.32 18.29
N THR A 71 11.35 2.73 17.09
CA THR A 71 11.33 3.49 15.84
C THR A 71 9.96 3.39 15.19
N HIS A 72 9.45 4.54 14.73
CA HIS A 72 8.18 4.66 14.03
C HIS A 72 8.43 5.08 12.58
N ILE A 73 7.89 4.31 11.64
CA ILE A 73 7.95 4.59 10.20
C ILE A 73 6.52 4.82 9.72
N ASN A 74 6.29 5.92 9.01
CA ASN A 74 4.98 6.25 8.45
C ASN A 74 4.97 5.99 6.93
N GLY A 75 4.70 4.74 6.55
CA GLY A 75 4.77 4.28 5.17
C GLY A 75 6.21 4.15 4.67
N ILE A 76 6.64 2.92 4.41
CA ILE A 76 8.00 2.59 3.92
C ILE A 76 8.31 3.31 2.61
N LEU A 77 7.36 3.31 1.65
CA LEU A 77 7.56 3.95 0.35
C LEU A 77 7.81 5.45 0.51
N ASN A 78 7.00 6.12 1.33
CA ASN A 78 7.13 7.56 1.53
C ASN A 78 8.39 7.91 2.33
N THR A 79 8.67 7.15 3.39
CA THR A 79 9.77 7.46 4.32
C THR A 79 11.14 7.23 3.70
N TYR A 80 11.32 6.20 2.87
CA TYR A 80 12.66 5.80 2.40
C TYR A 80 12.89 5.99 0.91
N ILE A 81 11.88 5.74 0.08
CA ILE A 81 12.05 5.78 -1.38
C ILE A 81 11.71 7.18 -1.89
N ARG A 82 10.48 7.66 -1.62
CA ARG A 82 10.05 8.99 -2.04
C ARG A 82 10.87 10.09 -1.37
N ALA A 83 11.05 10.04 -0.05
CA ALA A 83 11.82 11.06 0.65
C ALA A 83 13.27 11.18 0.13
N ALA A 84 13.91 10.06 -0.23
CA ALA A 84 15.25 10.10 -0.83
C ALA A 84 15.23 10.75 -2.22
N THR A 85 14.25 10.41 -3.07
CA THR A 85 14.08 11.08 -4.37
C THR A 85 13.80 12.57 -4.22
N ASP A 86 12.91 12.95 -3.29
CA ASP A 86 12.56 14.35 -2.99
C ASP A 86 13.74 15.12 -2.39
N GLN A 87 14.60 14.46 -1.61
CA GLN A 87 15.82 15.07 -1.07
C GLN A 87 16.87 15.29 -2.17
N ILE A 88 17.00 14.34 -3.08
CA ILE A 88 17.93 14.41 -4.21
C ILE A 88 17.51 15.50 -5.20
N ASN A 89 16.20 15.65 -5.44
CA ASN A 89 15.54 16.68 -6.24
C ASN A 89 16.30 17.10 -7.51
N LYS A 90 16.67 16.11 -8.34
CA LYS A 90 17.47 16.39 -9.54
C LYS A 90 16.57 16.89 -10.67
N PRO A 91 16.97 17.95 -11.39
CA PRO A 91 16.14 18.54 -12.44
C PRO A 91 15.91 17.61 -13.65
N TRP A 92 16.80 16.64 -13.85
CA TRP A 92 16.64 15.61 -14.87
C TRP A 92 15.62 14.54 -14.47
N VAL A 93 15.14 14.46 -13.23
CA VAL A 93 13.98 13.62 -12.88
C VAL A 93 12.71 14.37 -13.27
N ARG A 94 12.14 14.05 -14.43
CA ARG A 94 10.97 14.74 -14.99
C ARG A 94 9.66 14.26 -14.37
N SER A 95 9.59 12.99 -13.99
CA SER A 95 8.43 12.40 -13.31
C SER A 95 8.85 11.25 -12.41
N ALA A 96 8.41 11.27 -11.16
CA ALA A 96 8.59 10.17 -10.22
C ALA A 96 7.34 10.00 -9.36
N PHE A 97 6.87 8.75 -9.23
CA PHE A 97 5.71 8.38 -8.41
C PHE A 97 4.39 9.10 -8.73
N ALA A 98 4.26 9.64 -9.94
CA ALA A 98 3.04 10.24 -10.46
C ALA A 98 2.29 9.31 -11.43
N ASP A 99 3.01 8.37 -12.04
CA ASP A 99 2.49 7.43 -13.03
C ASP A 99 3.13 6.05 -12.84
N ASN A 100 2.76 5.09 -13.69
CA ASN A 100 3.26 3.72 -13.72
C ASN A 100 4.72 3.60 -14.19
N ALA A 101 5.33 4.71 -14.62
CA ALA A 101 6.74 4.80 -14.99
C ALA A 101 7.36 6.10 -14.44
N GLY A 102 8.66 6.03 -14.15
CA GLY A 102 9.49 7.21 -13.91
C GLY A 102 10.08 7.72 -15.22
N ILE A 103 10.27 9.04 -15.33
CA ILE A 103 10.85 9.69 -16.50
C ILE A 103 12.09 10.45 -16.06
N VAL A 104 13.21 10.21 -16.73
CA VAL A 104 14.45 10.96 -16.59
C VAL A 104 14.85 11.56 -17.92
N ASP A 105 15.48 12.72 -17.87
CA ASP A 105 16.12 13.35 -19.02
C ASP A 105 17.49 12.73 -19.25
N PHE A 106 17.84 12.54 -20.51
CA PHE A 106 19.20 12.16 -20.90
C PHE A 106 20.10 13.40 -20.94
N ASP A 107 21.40 13.18 -20.91
CA ASP A 107 22.38 14.23 -21.17
C ASP A 107 22.63 14.38 -22.68
N ASP A 108 23.47 15.33 -23.07
CA ASP A 108 23.71 15.64 -24.49
C ASP A 108 24.44 14.51 -25.26
N ASP A 109 24.92 13.48 -24.56
CA ASP A 109 25.66 12.35 -25.13
C ASP A 109 24.75 11.13 -25.45
N TYR A 110 23.45 11.19 -25.10
CA TYR A 110 22.46 10.12 -25.36
C TYR A 110 21.07 10.62 -25.73
#